data_AF-A0A376VMX3-F1
#
_entry.id   AF-A0A376VMX3-F1
#
_cell.length_a   1.000
_cell.length_b   1.000
_cell.length_c   1.000
_cell.angle_alpha   90.00
_cell.angle_beta   90.00
_cell.angle_gamma   90.00
#
_symmetry.space_group_name_H-M   'P 1'
#
loop_
_entity.id
_entity.type
_entity.pdbx_description
1 polymer ?
#
loop_
_entity_poly.entity_id
_entity_poly.type
_entity_poly.pdbx_seq_one_letter_code
_entity_poly.pdbx_strand_id
1 'polypeptide(L)'
;MAFSQAVSGLNAAATNLDVIGNNIANSATYGFKSGTASFADMFAGSKVGLGVKVAGITQDFTDGTTTNTGRGLDVAISQNGFFRLVDSNGSVFYSRNGQFKLDENRNLVNMQGLQLTGYPATGTPPTIQQGANPTNISIPNTLMAAKTTTTASMQINLNSSDALPAVTPFSAGNADSYNKKGSVTVFDSQGNAHDMSVYFVKTGDNNWQVYTQDSSDPTGTAEPAMTLVFNANGVLTSNPTANITTGAINGAEPATFSLSFLNSMQQIPALTTLWQPPRTATNRAIW
;
A
#
# COMPACT_ATOMS: atom_id res chain seq x y z
N MET A 1 7.53 64.46 33.37
CA MET A 1 6.99 63.09 33.51
C MET A 1 5.82 62.78 32.55
N ALA A 2 5.23 63.74 31.83
CA ALA A 2 4.16 63.47 30.85
C ALA A 2 4.68 63.05 29.44
N PHE A 3 5.80 63.63 28.99
CA PHE A 3 6.37 63.32 27.67
C PHE A 3 6.83 61.86 27.53
N SER A 4 7.37 61.24 28.58
CA SER A 4 7.78 59.82 28.56
C SER A 4 6.58 58.86 28.42
N GLN A 5 5.44 59.20 29.00
CA GLN A 5 4.19 58.45 28.83
C GLN A 5 3.67 58.57 27.38
N ALA A 6 3.71 59.77 26.80
CA ALA A 6 3.30 59.99 25.41
C ALA A 6 4.24 59.31 24.39
N VAL A 7 5.56 59.41 24.58
CA VAL A 7 6.56 58.80 23.69
C VAL A 7 6.49 57.27 23.72
N SER A 8 6.27 56.67 24.90
CA SER A 8 6.10 55.22 25.00
C SER A 8 4.84 54.72 24.28
N GLY A 9 3.73 55.46 24.35
CA GLY A 9 2.52 55.18 23.57
C GLY A 9 2.74 55.26 22.06
N LEU A 10 3.43 56.30 21.58
CA LEU A 10 3.71 56.47 20.15
C LEU A 10 4.62 55.36 19.61
N ASN A 11 5.65 54.97 20.35
CA ASN A 11 6.53 53.86 19.96
C ASN A 11 5.78 52.53 19.94
N ALA A 12 4.92 52.25 20.92
CA ALA A 12 4.10 51.05 20.94
C ALA A 12 3.14 51.00 19.73
N ALA A 13 2.51 52.13 19.38
CA ALA A 13 1.65 52.22 18.21
C ALA A 13 2.41 51.96 16.89
N ALA A 14 3.64 52.48 16.74
CA ALA A 14 4.49 52.22 15.58
C ALA A 14 4.78 50.71 15.42
N THR A 15 5.20 50.03 16.50
CA THR A 15 5.44 48.57 16.44
C THR A 15 4.19 47.77 16.08
N ASN A 16 3.01 48.22 16.51
CA ASN A 16 1.75 47.57 16.12
C ASN A 16 1.49 47.73 14.62
N LEU A 17 1.73 48.92 14.07
CA LEU A 17 1.58 49.19 12.64
C LEU A 17 2.57 48.38 11.80
N ASP A 18 3.80 48.19 12.27
CA ASP A 18 4.81 47.37 11.59
C ASP A 18 4.37 45.90 11.51
N VAL A 19 3.84 45.34 12.60
CA VAL A 19 3.31 43.96 12.62
C VAL A 19 2.11 43.81 11.69
N ILE A 20 1.17 44.77 11.71
CA ILE A 20 0.01 44.77 10.81
C ILE A 20 0.47 44.88 9.35
N GLY A 21 1.39 45.79 9.05
CA GLY A 21 1.96 45.97 7.71
C GLY A 21 2.62 44.70 7.19
N ASN A 22 3.41 44.02 8.04
CA ASN A 22 4.04 42.75 7.71
C ASN A 22 3.02 41.63 7.46
N ASN A 23 1.96 41.55 8.27
CA ASN A 23 0.88 40.56 8.06
C ASN A 23 0.16 40.80 6.73
N ILE A 24 -0.14 42.05 6.38
CA ILE A 24 -0.79 42.40 5.10
C ILE A 24 0.13 42.05 3.92
N ALA A 25 1.40 42.40 4.02
CA ALA A 25 2.39 42.12 2.97
C ALA A 25 2.55 40.62 2.70
N ASN A 26 2.45 39.78 3.73
CA ASN A 26 2.60 38.32 3.62
C ASN A 26 1.28 37.56 3.46
N SER A 27 0.16 38.24 3.20
CA SER A 27 -1.16 37.62 3.07
C SER A 27 -1.25 36.57 1.95
N ALA A 28 -0.41 36.67 0.92
CA ALA A 28 -0.34 35.71 -0.19
C ALA A 28 0.72 34.61 -0.01
N THR A 29 1.52 34.64 1.07
CA THR A 29 2.62 33.70 1.28
C THR A 29 2.10 32.42 1.93
N TYR A 30 2.29 31.27 1.26
CA TYR A 30 1.93 29.97 1.81
C TYR A 30 2.74 29.63 3.06
N GLY A 31 2.05 29.14 4.10
CA GLY A 31 2.66 28.76 5.37
C GLY A 31 3.01 29.92 6.30
N PHE A 32 2.62 31.16 5.97
CA PHE A 32 2.75 32.30 6.87
C PHE A 32 1.87 32.14 8.11
N LYS A 33 2.38 32.59 9.27
CA LYS A 33 1.66 32.63 10.55
C LYS A 33 1.64 34.07 11.02
N SER A 34 0.44 34.62 11.23
CA SER A 34 0.26 36.04 11.56
C SER A 34 0.88 36.38 12.92
N GLY A 35 1.48 37.56 13.01
CA GLY A 35 2.01 38.09 14.26
C GLY A 35 1.02 39.01 14.96
N THR A 36 1.01 39.02 16.29
CA THR A 36 0.29 40.02 17.10
C THR A 36 1.23 40.64 18.12
N ALA A 37 1.23 41.98 18.22
CA ALA A 37 1.96 42.69 19.26
C ALA A 37 1.19 42.67 20.58
N SER A 38 1.85 42.24 21.65
CA SER A 38 1.29 42.26 23.01
C SER A 38 1.92 43.41 23.80
N PHE A 39 1.11 44.13 24.56
CA PHE A 39 1.54 45.28 25.34
C PHE A 39 1.40 45.02 26.84
N ALA A 40 2.25 45.64 27.64
CA ALA A 40 2.16 45.62 29.09
C ALA A 40 2.29 47.05 29.64
N ASP A 41 1.55 47.34 30.71
CA ASP A 41 1.69 48.60 31.43
C ASP A 41 3.00 48.63 32.25
N MET A 42 3.37 49.83 32.71
CA MET A 42 4.56 50.03 33.52
C MET A 42 4.22 50.89 34.73
N PHE A 43 4.53 50.41 35.93
CA PHE A 43 4.31 51.10 37.20
C PHE A 43 5.60 51.12 38.03
N ALA A 44 5.86 52.19 38.78
CA ALA A 44 6.97 52.25 39.73
C ALA A 44 6.51 52.87 41.05
N GLY A 45 6.14 52.05 42.04
CA GLY A 45 5.91 52.40 43.45
C GLY A 45 4.83 53.47 43.77
N SER A 46 4.44 54.26 42.80
CA SER A 46 3.47 55.34 42.82
C SER A 46 2.19 54.87 42.12
N LYS A 47 1.06 55.46 42.49
CA LYS A 47 -0.27 55.14 41.92
C LYS A 47 -0.46 55.67 40.48
N VAL A 48 0.55 56.35 39.92
CA VAL A 48 0.54 56.90 38.56
C VAL A 48 1.38 56.01 37.65
N GLY A 49 0.81 55.57 36.53
CA GLY A 49 1.49 54.75 35.52
C GLY A 49 2.65 55.49 34.84
N LEU A 50 3.64 54.74 34.36
CA LEU A 50 4.82 55.24 33.66
C LEU A 50 4.72 55.13 32.13
N GLY A 51 3.63 54.57 31.61
CA GLY A 51 3.40 54.37 30.18
C GLY A 51 3.18 52.89 29.83
N VAL A 52 3.53 52.53 28.61
CA VAL A 52 3.35 51.18 28.03
C VAL A 52 4.67 50.65 27.46
N LYS A 53 4.86 49.34 27.48
CA LYS A 53 5.94 48.66 26.78
C LYS A 53 5.39 47.55 25.89
N VAL A 54 6.10 47.22 24.83
CA VAL A 54 5.83 46.01 24.05
C VAL A 54 6.35 44.81 24.85
N ALA A 55 5.45 43.92 25.24
CA ALA A 55 5.78 42.71 25.99
C ALA A 55 6.42 41.65 25.07
N GLY A 56 5.99 41.60 23.81
CA GLY A 56 6.52 40.71 22.79
C GLY A 56 5.65 40.67 21.55
N ILE A 57 6.14 40.01 20.50
CA ILE A 57 5.38 39.69 19.30
C ILE A 57 5.19 38.18 19.30
N THR A 58 3.94 37.73 19.30
CA THR A 58 3.57 36.31 19.29
C THR A 58 3.03 35.93 17.92
N GLN A 59 3.37 34.73 17.45
CA GLN A 59 2.78 34.18 16.23
C GLN A 59 1.52 33.38 16.58
N ASP A 60 0.48 33.55 15.76
CA ASP A 60 -0.72 32.72 15.81
C ASP A 60 -0.52 31.46 14.96
N PHE A 61 -0.61 30.29 15.59
CA PHE A 61 -0.40 29.00 14.95
C PHE A 61 -1.69 28.32 14.46
N THR A 62 -2.84 28.98 14.53
CA THR A 62 -4.11 28.49 13.98
C THR A 62 -3.99 28.12 12.49
N ASP A 63 -4.74 27.10 12.08
CA ASP A 63 -4.68 26.60 10.71
C ASP A 63 -5.49 27.48 9.76
N GLY A 64 -4.94 27.69 8.57
CA GLY A 64 -5.64 28.38 7.47
C GLY A 64 -6.47 27.42 6.64
N THR A 65 -7.14 27.96 5.62
CA THR A 65 -7.84 27.13 4.63
C THR A 65 -6.85 26.44 3.71
N THR A 66 -7.09 25.16 3.42
CA THR A 66 -6.27 24.41 2.45
C THR A 66 -6.78 24.67 1.04
N THR A 67 -5.89 24.96 0.10
CA THR A 67 -6.21 25.14 -1.32
C THR A 67 -5.55 24.04 -2.14
N ASN A 68 -6.27 23.50 -3.12
CA ASN A 68 -5.74 22.43 -3.97
C ASN A 68 -4.88 23.01 -5.09
N THR A 69 -3.65 22.51 -5.25
CA THR A 69 -2.72 22.95 -6.32
C THR A 69 -2.66 21.99 -7.51
N GLY A 70 -3.16 20.76 -7.35
CA GLY A 70 -3.06 19.71 -8.38
C GLY A 70 -1.67 19.08 -8.54
N ARG A 71 -0.68 19.49 -7.74
CA ARG A 71 0.69 18.92 -7.75
C ARG A 71 0.83 17.83 -6.70
N GLY A 72 1.39 16.68 -7.08
CA GLY A 72 1.54 15.52 -6.18
C GLY A 72 2.60 15.67 -5.08
N LEU A 73 3.54 16.61 -5.21
CA LEU A 73 4.58 16.87 -4.20
C LEU A 73 4.23 18.03 -3.26
N ASP A 74 3.05 18.64 -3.43
CA ASP A 74 2.59 19.70 -2.56
C ASP A 74 1.72 19.07 -1.46
N VAL A 75 2.15 19.23 -0.22
CA VAL A 75 1.47 18.65 0.94
C VAL A 75 1.17 19.71 1.99
N ALA A 76 0.03 19.59 2.66
CA ALA A 76 -0.36 20.47 3.75
C ALA A 76 -0.59 19.64 5.01
N ILE A 77 -0.14 20.15 6.16
CA ILE A 77 -0.40 19.55 7.47
C ILE A 77 -1.72 20.13 7.98
N SER A 78 -2.68 19.25 8.27
CA SER A 78 -3.85 19.60 9.06
C SER A 78 -3.51 19.36 10.53
N GLN A 79 -3.83 20.32 11.42
CA GLN A 79 -3.50 20.35 12.85
C GLN A 79 -2.02 20.68 13.14
N ASN A 80 -1.58 20.29 14.33
CA ASN A 80 -0.24 20.54 14.84
C ASN A 80 0.79 19.65 14.13
N GLY A 81 1.90 20.24 13.71
CA GLY A 81 3.04 19.54 13.13
C GLY A 81 3.94 20.47 12.35
N PHE A 82 5.15 20.03 12.02
CA PHE A 82 6.06 20.76 11.13
C PHE A 82 6.82 19.76 10.26
N PHE A 83 7.15 20.16 9.04
CA PHE A 83 8.14 19.47 8.25
C PHE A 83 9.53 19.77 8.81
N ARG A 84 10.33 18.72 8.97
CA ARG A 84 11.74 18.82 9.41
C ARG A 84 12.64 18.87 8.18
N LEU A 85 13.35 19.98 8.05
CA LEU A 85 14.24 20.29 6.94
C LEU A 85 15.68 20.35 7.43
N VAL A 86 16.63 20.08 6.55
CA VAL A 86 18.06 20.27 6.81
C VAL A 86 18.72 21.07 5.68
N ASP A 87 19.68 21.92 6.04
CA ASP A 87 20.55 22.58 5.06
C ASP A 87 21.73 21.67 4.66
N SER A 88 22.56 22.15 3.73
CA SER A 88 23.78 21.46 3.31
C SER A 88 24.84 21.33 4.41
N ASN A 89 24.73 22.11 5.49
CA ASN A 89 25.64 22.09 6.63
C ASN A 89 25.14 21.15 7.75
N GLY A 90 23.95 20.56 7.62
CA GLY A 90 23.31 19.70 8.60
C GLY A 90 22.48 20.43 9.68
N SER A 91 22.28 21.74 9.56
CA SER A 91 21.44 22.52 10.47
C SER A 91 19.97 22.17 10.24
N VAL A 92 19.22 22.02 11.34
CA VAL A 92 17.82 21.58 11.31
C VAL A 92 16.89 22.78 11.36
N PHE A 93 15.91 22.81 10.45
CA PHE A 93 14.86 23.81 10.37
C PHE A 93 13.47 23.15 10.41
N TYR A 94 12.48 23.92 10.83
CA TYR A 94 11.08 23.50 10.85
C TYR A 94 10.25 24.45 9.98
N SER A 95 9.41 23.89 9.12
CA SER A 95 8.55 24.67 8.22
C SER A 95 7.15 24.10 8.15
N ARG A 96 6.17 24.99 7.96
CA ARG A 96 4.78 24.64 7.60
C ARG A 96 4.53 24.68 6.09
N ASN A 97 5.40 25.34 5.32
CA ASN A 97 5.26 25.38 3.87
C ASN A 97 5.68 24.03 3.28
N GLY A 98 4.73 23.32 2.66
CA GLY A 98 4.93 21.99 2.08
C GLY A 98 5.02 21.99 0.55
N GLN A 99 5.53 23.08 -0.04
CA GLN A 99 5.89 23.12 -1.46
C GLN A 99 7.25 22.46 -1.67
N PHE A 100 7.24 21.23 -2.18
CA PHE A 100 8.46 20.47 -2.47
C PHE A 100 8.68 20.24 -3.96
N LYS A 101 9.92 20.00 -4.34
CA LYS A 101 10.37 19.58 -5.67
C LYS A 101 11.49 18.56 -5.54
N LEU A 102 11.76 17.85 -6.62
CA LEU A 102 12.94 16.99 -6.70
C LEU A 102 14.14 17.81 -7.19
N ASP A 103 15.30 17.63 -6.55
CA ASP A 103 16.57 18.14 -7.06
C ASP A 103 17.18 17.17 -8.12
N GLU A 104 18.34 17.53 -8.66
CA GLU A 104 19.09 16.71 -9.63
C GLU A 104 19.46 15.33 -9.06
N ASN A 105 19.72 15.26 -7.76
CA ASN A 105 20.02 14.03 -7.02
C ASN A 105 18.77 13.29 -6.55
N ARG A 106 17.58 13.69 -7.02
CA ARG A 106 16.28 13.09 -6.70
C ARG A 106 15.91 13.15 -5.22
N ASN A 107 16.46 14.10 -4.47
CA ASN A 107 16.03 14.40 -3.11
C ASN A 107 14.82 15.33 -3.12
N LEU A 108 13.95 15.18 -2.13
CA LEU A 108 12.88 16.16 -1.89
C LEU A 108 13.47 17.41 -1.23
N VAL A 109 13.38 18.53 -1.93
CA VAL A 109 13.84 19.84 -1.47
C VAL A 109 12.71 20.87 -1.51
N ASN A 110 12.75 21.85 -0.63
CA ASN A 110 11.86 23.01 -0.70
C ASN A 110 12.34 24.03 -1.76
N MET A 111 11.63 25.15 -1.91
CA MET A 111 12.03 26.20 -2.87
C MET A 111 13.37 26.86 -2.56
N GLN A 112 13.80 26.87 -1.29
CA GLN A 112 15.08 27.41 -0.83
C GLN A 112 16.24 26.41 -0.94
N GLY A 113 15.99 25.17 -1.35
CA GLY A 113 17.01 24.13 -1.47
C GLY A 113 17.29 23.33 -0.19
N LEU A 114 16.51 23.52 0.87
CA LEU A 114 16.60 22.69 2.08
C LEU A 114 15.98 21.32 1.82
N GLN A 115 16.61 20.27 2.34
CA GLN A 115 16.22 18.88 2.13
C GLN A 115 15.19 18.43 3.17
N LEU A 116 14.13 17.76 2.71
CA LEU A 116 13.13 17.15 3.57
C LEU A 116 13.68 15.86 4.17
N THR A 117 13.49 15.71 5.48
CA THR A 117 13.95 14.53 6.22
C THR A 117 12.79 13.62 6.63
N GLY A 118 13.09 12.33 6.74
CA GLY A 118 12.13 11.29 7.12
C GLY A 118 12.82 9.98 7.48
N TYR A 119 12.04 8.95 7.76
CA TYR A 119 12.58 7.62 8.05
C TYR A 119 12.99 6.90 6.75
N PRO A 120 14.16 6.23 6.72
CA PRO A 120 14.58 5.47 5.57
C PRO A 120 13.76 4.18 5.40
N ALA A 121 13.63 3.74 4.16
CA ALA A 121 13.13 2.41 3.81
C ALA A 121 14.34 1.46 3.60
N THR A 122 14.37 0.33 4.29
CA THR A 122 15.45 -0.67 4.16
C THR A 122 14.89 -2.09 4.06
N GLY A 123 15.73 -3.03 3.59
CA GLY A 123 15.34 -4.43 3.40
C GLY A 123 14.78 -4.72 2.00
N THR A 124 14.47 -6.00 1.76
CA THR A 124 13.88 -6.50 0.51
C THR A 124 12.81 -7.53 0.86
N PRO A 125 11.50 -7.19 0.81
CA PRO A 125 10.92 -5.93 0.36
C PRO A 125 11.24 -4.74 1.31
N PRO A 126 11.35 -3.50 0.79
CA PRO A 126 11.64 -2.33 1.62
C PRO A 126 10.56 -2.06 2.66
N THR A 127 10.96 -1.80 3.90
CA THR A 127 10.07 -1.43 5.01
C THR A 127 10.62 -0.21 5.75
N ILE A 128 9.72 0.63 6.28
CA ILE A 128 10.09 1.85 7.00
C ILE A 128 10.62 1.48 8.39
N GLN A 129 11.83 1.95 8.70
CA GLN A 129 12.44 1.74 10.01
C GLN A 129 12.01 2.85 10.98
N GLN A 130 10.88 2.64 11.65
CA GLN A 130 10.41 3.55 12.70
C GLN A 130 11.41 3.54 13.86
N GLY A 131 11.89 4.73 14.27
CA GLY A 131 12.90 4.89 15.32
C GLY A 131 14.35 4.95 14.82
N ALA A 132 14.60 4.76 13.52
CA ALA A 132 15.88 5.09 12.93
C ALA A 132 16.12 6.61 12.90
N ASN A 133 17.38 7.03 12.80
CA ASN A 133 17.72 8.44 12.64
C ASN A 133 17.09 8.99 11.34
N PRO A 134 16.42 10.16 11.37
CA PRO A 134 15.88 10.77 10.16
C PRO A 134 16.99 11.09 9.16
N THR A 135 16.81 10.65 7.93
CA THR A 135 17.70 10.92 6.80
C THR A 135 16.97 11.74 5.74
N ASN A 136 17.71 12.25 4.76
CA ASN A 136 17.11 12.93 3.61
C ASN A 136 16.23 11.96 2.83
N ILE A 137 15.06 12.42 2.41
CA ILE A 137 14.17 11.64 1.55
C ILE A 137 14.67 11.74 0.11
N SER A 138 15.04 10.60 -0.45
CA SER A 138 15.41 10.45 -1.86
C SER A 138 14.42 9.52 -2.57
N ILE A 139 14.05 9.87 -3.80
CA ILE A 139 13.15 9.10 -4.66
C ILE A 139 13.98 8.54 -5.84
N PRO A 140 14.69 7.42 -5.66
CA PRO A 140 15.53 6.85 -6.71
C PRO A 140 14.69 6.41 -7.93
N ASN A 141 15.35 6.28 -9.08
CA ASN A 141 14.79 5.72 -10.32
C ASN A 141 15.33 4.31 -10.61
N THR A 142 15.93 3.67 -9.61
CA THR A 142 16.46 2.30 -9.72
C THR A 142 15.34 1.34 -10.07
N LEU A 143 15.64 0.37 -10.94
CA LEU A 143 14.67 -0.67 -11.29
C LEU A 143 14.28 -1.47 -10.03
N MET A 144 13.02 -1.86 -9.95
CA MET A 144 12.55 -2.77 -8.91
C MET A 144 13.01 -4.18 -9.23
N ALA A 145 13.65 -4.85 -8.26
CA ALA A 145 14.03 -6.24 -8.40
C ALA A 145 12.78 -7.13 -8.50
N ALA A 146 12.86 -8.19 -9.31
CA ALA A 146 11.86 -9.23 -9.34
C ALA A 146 11.78 -9.93 -7.97
N LYS A 147 10.62 -10.49 -7.65
CA LYS A 147 10.41 -11.28 -6.44
C LYS A 147 9.97 -12.67 -6.84
N THR A 148 10.79 -13.66 -6.53
CA THR A 148 10.47 -15.07 -6.74
C THR A 148 9.16 -15.42 -6.03
N THR A 149 8.32 -16.19 -6.71
CA THR A 149 7.07 -16.67 -6.13
C THR A 149 7.36 -17.63 -4.98
N THR A 150 6.77 -17.40 -3.81
CA THR A 150 6.92 -18.27 -2.62
C THR A 150 5.67 -19.07 -2.31
N THR A 151 4.50 -18.59 -2.72
CA THR A 151 3.20 -19.20 -2.45
C THR A 151 2.29 -19.00 -3.64
N ALA A 152 1.52 -20.03 -4.00
CA ALA A 152 0.46 -19.97 -4.99
C ALA A 152 -0.79 -20.68 -4.44
N SER A 153 -1.98 -20.23 -4.82
CA SER A 153 -3.24 -20.86 -4.40
C SER A 153 -4.15 -21.06 -5.59
N MET A 154 -4.77 -22.24 -5.68
CA MET A 154 -5.75 -22.57 -6.71
C MET A 154 -6.96 -23.22 -6.05
N GLN A 155 -8.12 -22.58 -6.15
CA GLN A 155 -9.37 -23.18 -5.70
C GLN A 155 -10.07 -23.84 -6.89
N ILE A 156 -10.48 -25.09 -6.74
CA ILE A 156 -11.17 -25.84 -7.78
C ILE A 156 -12.42 -26.53 -7.24
N ASN A 157 -13.44 -26.64 -8.08
CA ASN A 157 -14.60 -27.51 -7.85
C ASN A 157 -14.51 -28.71 -8.81
N LEU A 158 -14.29 -29.90 -8.26
CA LEU A 158 -14.16 -31.14 -9.02
C LEU A 158 -15.51 -31.87 -9.07
N ASN A 159 -15.86 -32.38 -10.25
CA ASN A 159 -17.13 -33.07 -10.42
C ASN A 159 -17.04 -34.50 -9.89
N SER A 160 -17.89 -34.84 -8.90
CA SER A 160 -17.89 -36.20 -8.33
C SER A 160 -18.32 -37.28 -9.33
N SER A 161 -19.15 -36.94 -10.34
CA SER A 161 -19.65 -37.89 -11.33
C SER A 161 -18.70 -38.14 -12.50
N ASP A 162 -17.54 -37.49 -12.54
CA ASP A 162 -16.55 -37.73 -13.60
C ASP A 162 -16.07 -39.20 -13.55
N ALA A 163 -15.98 -39.81 -14.74
CA ALA A 163 -15.44 -41.15 -14.89
C ALA A 163 -13.93 -41.18 -14.61
N LEU A 164 -13.41 -42.36 -14.28
CA LEU A 164 -11.96 -42.58 -14.27
C LEU A 164 -11.40 -42.39 -15.69
N PRO A 165 -10.19 -41.82 -15.87
CA PRO A 165 -9.58 -41.68 -17.18
C PRO A 165 -9.47 -43.01 -17.93
N ALA A 166 -9.69 -42.97 -19.24
CA ALA A 166 -9.67 -44.17 -20.07
C ALA A 166 -8.24 -44.71 -20.30
N VAL A 167 -7.24 -43.82 -20.20
CA VAL A 167 -5.82 -44.15 -20.39
C VAL A 167 -5.08 -44.13 -19.06
N THR A 168 -4.40 -45.25 -18.75
CA THR A 168 -3.48 -45.38 -17.61
C THR A 168 -2.18 -46.04 -18.07
N PRO A 169 -0.98 -45.59 -17.61
CA PRO A 169 -0.73 -44.51 -16.63
C PRO A 169 -0.95 -43.10 -17.20
N PHE A 170 -0.94 -42.09 -16.32
CA PHE A 170 -1.07 -40.67 -16.68
C PHE A 170 0.00 -40.23 -17.68
N SER A 171 -0.39 -39.39 -18.65
CA SER A 171 0.52 -38.76 -19.61
C SER A 171 0.05 -37.34 -19.95
N ALA A 172 0.87 -36.34 -19.64
CA ALA A 172 0.53 -34.93 -19.89
C ALA A 172 0.24 -34.58 -21.37
N GLY A 173 0.75 -35.39 -22.31
CA GLY A 173 0.50 -35.24 -23.74
C GLY A 173 -0.78 -35.91 -24.25
N ASN A 174 -1.47 -36.71 -23.42
CA ASN A 174 -2.71 -37.38 -23.80
C ASN A 174 -3.89 -36.86 -22.96
N ALA A 175 -4.83 -36.18 -23.64
CA ALA A 175 -6.02 -35.59 -23.03
C ALA A 175 -6.95 -36.61 -22.36
N ASP A 176 -6.93 -37.88 -22.79
CA ASP A 176 -7.77 -38.95 -22.24
C ASP A 176 -7.18 -39.60 -20.97
N SER A 177 -6.00 -39.15 -20.53
CA SER A 177 -5.30 -39.66 -19.34
C SER A 177 -5.52 -38.82 -18.07
N TYR A 178 -6.28 -37.71 -18.16
CA TYR A 178 -6.61 -36.84 -17.04
C TYR A 178 -8.04 -36.28 -17.15
N ASN A 179 -8.61 -35.83 -16.03
CA ASN A 179 -9.99 -35.31 -15.99
C ASN A 179 -10.05 -33.79 -16.20
N LYS A 180 -9.10 -33.07 -15.60
CA LYS A 180 -9.05 -31.61 -15.66
C LYS A 180 -7.62 -31.11 -15.74
N LYS A 181 -7.43 -30.03 -16.49
CA LYS A 181 -6.18 -29.26 -16.54
C LYS A 181 -6.46 -27.82 -16.09
N GLY A 182 -5.63 -27.30 -15.21
CA GLY A 182 -5.53 -25.89 -14.84
C GLY A 182 -4.13 -25.37 -15.13
N SER A 183 -3.94 -24.06 -15.01
CA SER A 183 -2.64 -23.42 -15.16
C SER A 183 -2.46 -22.33 -14.11
N VAL A 184 -1.24 -22.17 -13.61
CA VAL A 184 -0.83 -21.04 -12.77
C VAL A 184 0.52 -20.52 -13.26
N THR A 185 0.61 -19.23 -13.54
CA THR A 185 1.89 -18.59 -13.91
C THR A 185 2.60 -18.16 -12.64
N VAL A 186 3.85 -18.58 -12.48
CA VAL A 186 4.74 -18.19 -11.38
C VAL A 186 5.99 -17.52 -11.93
N PHE A 187 6.71 -16.81 -11.08
CA PHE A 187 7.91 -16.06 -11.47
C PHE A 187 9.14 -16.51 -10.67
N ASP A 188 10.28 -16.57 -11.37
CA ASP A 188 11.59 -16.84 -10.78
C ASP A 188 12.27 -15.58 -10.20
N SER A 189 13.54 -15.72 -9.80
CA SER A 189 14.33 -14.63 -9.21
C SER A 189 14.74 -13.53 -10.18
N GLN A 190 14.71 -13.79 -11.50
CA GLN A 190 15.02 -12.83 -12.55
C GLN A 190 13.76 -12.23 -13.19
N GLY A 191 12.59 -12.80 -12.87
CA GLY A 191 11.29 -12.38 -13.39
C GLY A 191 10.87 -13.13 -14.65
N ASN A 192 11.51 -14.26 -15.00
CA ASN A 192 11.00 -15.13 -16.05
C ASN A 192 9.68 -15.77 -15.59
N ALA A 193 8.73 -15.86 -16.51
CA ALA A 193 7.45 -16.49 -16.26
C ALA A 193 7.53 -18.01 -16.51
N HIS A 194 6.99 -18.79 -15.58
CA HIS A 194 6.83 -20.23 -15.68
C HIS A 194 5.34 -20.58 -15.63
N ASP A 195 4.83 -21.17 -16.70
CA ASP A 195 3.45 -21.62 -16.78
C ASP A 195 3.32 -23.04 -16.24
N MET A 196 2.90 -23.16 -14.98
CA MET A 196 2.72 -24.43 -14.31
C MET A 196 1.37 -25.03 -14.69
N SER A 197 1.39 -26.08 -15.51
CA SER A 197 0.23 -26.90 -15.80
C SER A 197 -0.06 -27.82 -14.61
N VAL A 198 -1.30 -27.79 -14.12
CA VAL A 198 -1.79 -28.61 -13.01
C VAL A 198 -2.84 -29.58 -13.56
N TYR A 199 -2.59 -30.88 -13.43
CA TYR A 199 -3.47 -31.94 -13.93
C TYR A 199 -4.15 -32.65 -12.76
N PHE A 200 -5.45 -32.85 -12.86
CA PHE A 200 -6.25 -33.58 -11.88
C PHE A 200 -6.72 -34.90 -12.50
N VAL A 201 -6.37 -35.99 -11.83
CA VAL A 201 -6.62 -37.37 -12.27
C VAL A 201 -7.42 -38.07 -11.19
N LYS A 202 -8.68 -38.42 -11.46
CA LYS A 202 -9.50 -39.19 -10.53
C LYS A 202 -8.95 -40.62 -10.46
N THR A 203 -8.66 -41.09 -9.24
CA THR A 203 -8.09 -42.43 -9.01
C THR A 203 -9.08 -43.38 -8.35
N GLY A 204 -10.12 -42.83 -7.72
CA GLY A 204 -11.21 -43.54 -7.07
C GLY A 204 -12.23 -42.53 -6.54
N ASP A 205 -13.27 -43.02 -5.89
CA ASP A 205 -14.26 -42.14 -5.27
C ASP A 205 -13.61 -41.25 -4.22
N ASN A 206 -13.87 -39.95 -4.32
CA ASN A 206 -13.33 -38.90 -3.46
C ASN A 206 -11.80 -38.76 -3.44
N ASN A 207 -11.09 -39.38 -4.39
CA ASN A 207 -9.63 -39.36 -4.43
C ASN A 207 -9.09 -38.89 -5.78
N TRP A 208 -8.33 -37.80 -5.75
CA TRP A 208 -7.77 -37.15 -6.94
C TRP A 208 -6.27 -36.97 -6.83
N GLN A 209 -5.53 -37.53 -7.78
CA GLN A 209 -4.10 -37.30 -7.89
C GLN A 209 -3.83 -36.02 -8.67
N VAL A 210 -2.96 -35.16 -8.14
CA VAL A 210 -2.53 -33.92 -8.77
C VAL A 210 -1.12 -34.10 -9.31
N TYR A 211 -0.94 -33.78 -10.59
CA TYR A 211 0.37 -33.69 -11.23
C TYR A 211 0.66 -32.25 -11.62
N THR A 212 1.92 -31.84 -11.55
CA THR A 212 2.38 -30.52 -11.97
C THR A 212 3.47 -30.64 -13.01
N GLN A 213 3.43 -29.79 -14.03
CA GLN A 213 4.45 -29.70 -15.07
C GLN A 213 4.75 -28.23 -15.35
N ASP A 214 6.02 -27.87 -15.36
CA ASP A 214 6.46 -26.60 -15.92
C ASP A 214 6.38 -26.69 -17.46
N SER A 215 5.45 -25.94 -18.05
CA SER A 215 5.25 -25.95 -19.51
C SER A 215 6.16 -24.97 -20.24
N SER A 216 6.84 -24.09 -19.50
CA SER A 216 7.80 -23.14 -20.05
C SER A 216 9.20 -23.75 -20.19
N ASP A 217 9.51 -24.80 -19.43
CA ASP A 217 10.74 -25.58 -19.57
C ASP A 217 10.54 -26.68 -20.64
N PRO A 218 11.30 -26.68 -21.75
CA PRO A 218 11.20 -27.72 -22.78
C PRO A 218 11.60 -29.12 -22.29
N THR A 219 12.30 -29.21 -21.16
CA THR A 219 12.68 -30.47 -20.51
C THR A 219 11.75 -30.85 -19.35
N GLY A 220 10.77 -30.00 -19.02
CA GLY A 220 9.85 -30.20 -17.91
C GLY A 220 8.98 -31.44 -18.07
N THR A 221 9.08 -32.37 -17.12
CA THR A 221 8.19 -33.54 -17.02
C THR A 221 7.07 -33.30 -16.01
N ALA A 222 5.94 -33.97 -16.21
CA ALA A 222 4.82 -33.89 -15.28
C ALA A 222 5.05 -34.84 -14.11
N GLU A 223 5.21 -34.28 -12.91
CA GLU A 223 5.52 -35.02 -11.69
C GLU A 223 4.33 -35.06 -10.73
N PRO A 224 4.13 -36.15 -9.96
CA PRO A 224 3.09 -36.22 -8.96
C PRO A 224 3.38 -35.24 -7.82
N ALA A 225 2.43 -34.35 -7.53
CA ALA A 225 2.59 -33.31 -6.50
C ALA A 225 1.93 -33.72 -5.17
N MET A 226 0.67 -34.14 -5.22
CA MET A 226 -0.13 -34.47 -4.04
C MET A 226 -1.39 -35.26 -4.39
N THR A 227 -2.08 -35.76 -3.37
CA THR A 227 -3.41 -36.37 -3.50
C THR A 227 -4.46 -35.56 -2.71
N LEU A 228 -5.53 -35.16 -3.39
CA LEU A 228 -6.68 -34.49 -2.78
C LEU A 228 -7.73 -35.55 -2.40
N VAL A 229 -8.04 -35.60 -1.10
CA VAL A 229 -9.04 -36.51 -0.52
C VAL A 229 -10.22 -35.69 -0.02
N PHE A 230 -11.42 -36.00 -0.48
CA PHE A 230 -12.65 -35.37 -0.03
C PHE A 230 -13.44 -36.30 0.89
N ASN A 231 -14.20 -35.74 1.83
CA ASN A 231 -15.18 -36.50 2.60
C ASN A 231 -16.50 -36.65 1.82
N ALA A 232 -17.44 -37.40 2.38
CA ALA A 232 -18.75 -37.65 1.76
C ALA A 232 -19.59 -36.36 1.50
N ASN A 233 -19.28 -35.26 2.19
CA ASN A 233 -19.93 -33.96 2.00
C ASN A 233 -19.20 -33.09 0.96
N GLY A 234 -18.18 -33.62 0.27
CA GLY A 234 -17.42 -32.89 -0.74
C GLY A 234 -16.41 -31.89 -0.19
N VAL A 235 -16.10 -31.95 1.11
CA VAL A 235 -15.12 -31.07 1.77
C VAL A 235 -13.74 -31.75 1.77
N LEU A 236 -12.70 -30.99 1.43
CA LEU A 236 -11.32 -31.44 1.38
C LEU A 236 -10.78 -31.76 2.79
N THR A 237 -10.17 -32.93 2.96
CA THR A 237 -9.66 -33.41 4.26
C THR A 237 -8.16 -33.73 4.26
N SER A 238 -7.55 -34.03 3.11
CA SER A 238 -6.09 -34.18 3.02
C SER A 238 -5.37 -32.84 3.15
N ASN A 239 -4.05 -32.86 3.43
CA ASN A 239 -3.23 -31.66 3.37
C ASN A 239 -3.22 -31.11 1.93
N PRO A 240 -3.80 -29.93 1.65
CA PRO A 240 -4.01 -29.46 0.29
C PRO A 240 -2.80 -28.71 -0.24
N THR A 241 -1.62 -28.89 0.34
CA THR A 241 -0.46 -28.04 0.11
C THR A 241 0.79 -28.88 -0.15
N ALA A 242 1.52 -28.56 -1.21
CA ALA A 242 2.82 -29.14 -1.53
C ALA A 242 3.79 -28.09 -2.06
N ASN A 243 5.08 -28.36 -1.89
CA ASN A 243 6.14 -27.54 -2.48
C ASN A 243 6.39 -28.00 -3.91
N ILE A 244 6.27 -27.08 -4.85
CA ILE A 244 6.52 -27.30 -6.28
C ILE A 244 7.76 -26.51 -6.66
N THR A 245 8.63 -27.11 -7.46
CA THR A 245 9.84 -26.46 -7.98
C THR A 245 9.73 -26.38 -9.49
N THR A 246 10.00 -25.22 -10.07
CA THR A 246 10.01 -24.99 -11.52
C THR A 246 11.25 -25.60 -12.17
N GLY A 247 11.32 -25.58 -13.50
CA GLY A 247 12.56 -25.82 -14.23
C GLY A 247 13.54 -24.65 -14.09
N ALA A 248 14.79 -24.88 -14.51
CA ALA A 248 15.78 -23.82 -14.66
C ALA A 248 15.73 -23.30 -16.10
N ILE A 249 15.37 -22.03 -16.30
CA ILE A 249 15.25 -21.40 -17.62
C ILE A 249 16.23 -20.23 -17.71
N ASN A 250 16.88 -20.05 -18.86
CA ASN A 250 17.75 -18.91 -19.15
C ASN A 250 18.88 -18.67 -18.12
N GLY A 251 19.31 -19.71 -17.40
CA GLY A 251 20.35 -19.61 -16.37
C GLY A 251 19.88 -19.05 -15.02
N ALA A 252 18.58 -18.83 -14.84
CA ALA A 252 17.99 -18.53 -13.55
C ALA A 252 17.85 -19.81 -12.70
N GLU A 253 18.03 -19.65 -11.39
CA GLU A 253 17.77 -20.73 -10.43
C GLU A 253 16.28 -21.09 -10.40
N PRO A 254 15.92 -22.38 -10.29
CA PRO A 254 14.56 -22.83 -10.10
C PRO A 254 13.82 -22.12 -8.95
N ALA A 255 12.55 -21.81 -9.16
CA ALA A 255 11.68 -21.26 -8.13
C ALA A 255 10.96 -22.38 -7.37
N THR A 256 11.13 -22.41 -6.05
CA THR A 256 10.34 -23.29 -5.17
C THR A 256 9.24 -22.50 -4.47
N PHE A 257 7.99 -22.94 -4.61
CA PHE A 257 6.84 -22.29 -3.99
C PHE A 257 5.86 -23.31 -3.41
N SER A 258 5.09 -22.88 -2.41
CA SER A 258 4.03 -23.66 -1.80
C SER A 258 2.72 -23.49 -2.57
N LEU A 259 2.26 -24.53 -3.27
CA LEU A 259 0.98 -24.54 -3.98
C LEU A 259 -0.12 -25.10 -3.06
N SER A 260 -1.18 -24.33 -2.84
CA SER A 260 -2.30 -24.70 -1.97
C SER A 260 -3.64 -24.80 -2.70
N PHE A 261 -4.41 -25.86 -2.42
CA PHE A 261 -5.78 -26.08 -2.87
C PHE A 261 -6.82 -25.86 -1.77
N LEU A 262 -6.47 -25.14 -0.70
CA LEU A 262 -7.37 -24.87 0.41
C LEU A 262 -8.70 -24.28 -0.09
N ASN A 263 -9.81 -24.69 0.53
CA ASN A 263 -11.19 -24.35 0.16
C ASN A 263 -11.71 -24.95 -1.16
N SER A 264 -10.94 -25.84 -1.80
CA SER A 264 -11.47 -26.63 -2.93
C SER A 264 -12.54 -27.62 -2.44
N MET A 265 -13.48 -27.95 -3.34
CA MET A 265 -14.59 -28.85 -3.04
C MET A 265 -14.76 -29.88 -4.16
N GLN A 266 -15.45 -30.98 -3.84
CA GLN A 266 -15.94 -31.93 -4.82
C GLN A 266 -17.47 -32.00 -4.75
N GLN A 267 -18.15 -31.63 -5.82
CA GLN A 267 -19.61 -31.63 -5.89
C GLN A 267 -20.07 -31.98 -7.31
N ILE A 268 -21.28 -32.50 -7.46
CA ILE A 268 -21.93 -32.51 -8.77
C ILE A 268 -22.24 -31.04 -9.10
N PRO A 269 -21.76 -30.47 -10.21
CA PRO A 269 -22.18 -29.15 -10.64
C PRO A 269 -23.70 -29.17 -10.74
N ALA A 270 -24.39 -28.30 -10.00
CA ALA A 270 -25.85 -28.28 -10.00
C ALA A 270 -26.34 -28.18 -11.46
N LEU A 271 -27.06 -29.20 -11.93
CA LEU A 271 -28.02 -29.00 -13.01
C LEU A 271 -28.92 -27.86 -12.53
N THR A 272 -28.87 -26.72 -13.22
CA THR A 272 -29.84 -25.64 -13.05
C THR A 272 -31.22 -26.11 -13.50
N THR A 273 -31.81 -27.03 -12.76
CA THR A 273 -33.25 -27.25 -12.71
C THR A 273 -33.67 -26.82 -11.32
N LEU A 274 -33.77 -25.51 -11.14
CA LEU A 274 -34.59 -24.94 -10.07
C LEU A 274 -35.95 -25.64 -10.14
N TRP A 275 -36.26 -26.35 -9.06
CA TRP A 275 -37.55 -26.92 -8.76
C TRP A 275 -38.66 -25.91 -9.13
N GLN A 276 -39.35 -26.13 -10.25
CA GLN A 276 -40.65 -25.50 -10.47
C GLN A 276 -41.68 -26.35 -9.74
N PRO A 277 -42.47 -25.79 -8.81
CA PRO A 277 -43.58 -26.53 -8.22
C PRO A 277 -44.55 -26.95 -9.33
N PRO A 278 -45.19 -28.13 -9.21
CA PRO A 278 -46.11 -28.61 -10.23
C PRO A 278 -47.29 -27.64 -10.35
N ARG A 279 -47.52 -27.09 -11.55
CA ARG A 279 -48.77 -26.39 -11.86
C ARG A 279 -49.90 -27.42 -11.78
N THR A 280 -50.65 -27.39 -10.69
CA THR A 280 -51.94 -28.07 -10.58
C THR A 280 -52.87 -27.50 -11.65
N ALA A 281 -53.21 -28.33 -12.63
CA ALA A 281 -54.30 -28.06 -13.55
C ALA A 281 -55.62 -28.18 -12.76
N THR A 282 -56.18 -27.05 -12.33
CA THR A 282 -57.55 -27.01 -11.82
C THR A 282 -58.48 -27.15 -13.00
N ASN A 283 -58.93 -28.38 -13.24
CA ASN A 283 -60.03 -28.68 -14.14
C ASN A 283 -61.33 -28.19 -13.48
N ARG A 284 -61.81 -27.00 -13.86
CA ARG A 284 -63.22 -26.62 -13.60
C ARG A 284 -64.07 -27.19 -14.73
N ALA A 285 -64.63 -28.38 -14.50
CA ALA A 285 -65.78 -28.85 -15.24
C ALA A 285 -67.04 -28.14 -14.70
N ILE A 286 -67.91 -27.81 -15.63
CA ILE A 286 -69.22 -27.20 -15.44
C ILE A 286 -70.19 -28.34 -15.08
N TRP A 287 -71.09 -28.03 -14.13
CA TRP A 287 -72.19 -28.83 -13.55
C TRP A 287 -71.84 -29.78 -12.41
#